data_AF-A0A1H2WRQ7-F1
#
_entry.id   AF-A0A1H2WRQ7-F1
#
_cell.length_a   1.000
_cell.length_b   1.000
_cell.length_c   1.000
_cell.angle_alpha   90.00
_cell.angle_beta   90.00
_cell.angle_gamma   90.00
#
_symmetry.space_group_name_H-M   'P 1'
#
loop_
_entity.id
_entity.type
_entity.pdbx_description
1 polymer ?
#
loop_
_entity_poly.entity_id
_entity_poly.type
_entity_poly.pdbx_seq_one_letter_code
_entity_poly.pdbx_strand_id
1 'polypeptide(L)'
;MSNENTIMPVQEGSEEKDTNVLAHAPVPEEVEEKIIHLDDITASDIFEGVLKKTEDGDTACMIMCTLEKYKLMEDKEKNEFFANRKTISTQTPEPEFTDIDIYALSDDVWVVSLMFDSKEDAYLVDIMDQLNQHKNMIMNIRRRMAENDNYTPEYIPRYLLTLAPYDFGGLASLTFMDPLDYFNAEDFENKKYGIHILFATDNMTFERADATEEEIVDMQAEIEREEEEKRNMTFRSSF
;
A
#
# COMPACT_ATOMS: atom_id res chain seq x y z
N MET A 1 -44.19 63.71 -45.75
CA MET A 1 -42.93 64.39 -45.38
C MET A 1 -43.10 64.88 -43.95
N SER A 2 -42.16 64.48 -43.08
CA SER A 2 -41.74 65.05 -41.78
C SER A 2 -42.73 65.81 -40.88
N ASN A 3 -42.82 65.36 -39.62
CA ASN A 3 -42.60 66.25 -38.46
C ASN A 3 -42.22 65.47 -37.19
N GLU A 4 -41.37 66.12 -36.40
CA GLU A 4 -40.61 65.70 -35.21
C GLU A 4 -41.44 65.71 -33.91
N ASN A 5 -41.05 64.92 -32.89
CA ASN A 5 -40.78 65.34 -31.49
C ASN A 5 -40.78 64.19 -30.45
N THR A 6 -39.60 63.94 -29.88
CA THR A 6 -39.17 64.10 -28.45
C THR A 6 -40.14 63.86 -27.25
N ILE A 7 -39.86 62.77 -26.51
CA ILE A 7 -39.66 62.54 -25.02
C ILE A 7 -40.74 62.92 -23.94
N MET A 8 -41.30 61.85 -23.32
CA MET A 8 -41.59 61.47 -21.88
C MET A 8 -42.31 62.44 -20.89
N PRO A 9 -42.66 62.07 -19.60
CA PRO A 9 -42.70 60.78 -18.83
C PRO A 9 -43.99 60.55 -17.97
N VAL A 10 -44.23 59.34 -17.42
CA VAL A 10 -44.95 59.10 -16.12
C VAL A 10 -44.56 57.69 -15.59
N GLN A 11 -43.58 57.59 -14.68
CA GLN A 11 -43.67 57.34 -13.22
C GLN A 11 -44.09 55.93 -12.75
N GLU A 12 -43.07 55.24 -12.21
CA GLU A 12 -42.98 54.48 -10.94
C GLU A 12 -44.11 53.53 -10.53
N GLY A 13 -43.76 52.24 -10.53
CA GLY A 13 -44.39 51.19 -9.74
C GLY A 13 -43.32 50.15 -9.39
N SER A 14 -42.83 50.22 -8.15
CA SER A 14 -41.89 49.32 -7.51
C SER A 14 -42.52 47.95 -7.23
N GLU A 15 -41.90 46.87 -7.68
CA GLU A 15 -42.03 45.55 -7.06
C GLU A 15 -40.66 44.84 -7.09
N GLU A 16 -39.96 44.89 -5.95
CA GLU A 16 -38.91 43.94 -5.61
C GLU A 16 -39.52 42.54 -5.62
N LYS A 17 -39.03 41.66 -6.50
CA LYS A 17 -39.29 40.23 -6.39
C LYS A 17 -38.26 39.62 -5.45
N ASP A 18 -38.68 39.40 -4.20
CA ASP A 18 -38.07 38.44 -3.29
C ASP A 18 -38.14 37.04 -3.91
N THR A 19 -37.11 36.64 -4.66
CA THR A 19 -36.85 35.23 -4.95
C THR A 19 -35.84 34.71 -3.95
N ASN A 20 -36.32 34.41 -2.75
CA ASN A 20 -35.57 33.62 -1.78
C ASN A 20 -35.64 32.14 -2.23
N VAL A 21 -34.86 31.79 -3.26
CA VAL A 21 -34.61 30.39 -3.60
C VAL A 21 -33.61 29.88 -2.58
N LEU A 22 -34.14 29.27 -1.51
CA LEU A 22 -33.35 28.42 -0.62
C LEU A 22 -32.75 27.30 -1.48
N ALA A 23 -31.47 27.45 -1.84
CA ALA A 23 -30.68 26.36 -2.35
C ALA A 23 -30.63 25.30 -1.26
N HIS A 24 -31.42 24.24 -1.40
CA HIS A 24 -31.22 23.03 -0.62
C HIS A 24 -29.86 22.48 -1.04
N ALA A 25 -28.85 22.75 -0.21
CA ALA A 25 -27.61 21.99 -0.25
C ALA A 25 -28.00 20.50 -0.16
N PRO A 26 -27.45 19.63 -1.01
CA PRO A 26 -27.65 18.19 -0.83
C PRO A 26 -27.19 17.86 0.58
N VAL A 27 -28.08 17.23 1.35
CA VAL A 27 -27.73 16.67 2.65
C VAL A 27 -26.65 15.63 2.36
N PRO A 28 -25.43 15.75 2.94
CA PRO A 28 -24.44 14.70 2.82
C PRO A 28 -25.09 13.39 3.24
N GLU A 29 -25.06 12.37 2.39
CA GLU A 29 -25.47 11.03 2.83
C GLU A 29 -24.65 10.69 4.07
N GLU A 30 -25.32 10.20 5.12
CA GLU A 30 -24.63 9.66 6.30
C GLU A 30 -23.72 8.53 5.79
N VAL A 31 -22.42 8.80 5.73
CA VAL A 31 -21.41 7.76 5.51
C VAL A 31 -21.47 6.91 6.78
N GLU A 32 -21.97 5.68 6.68
CA GLU A 32 -21.89 4.74 7.80
C GLU A 32 -20.40 4.59 8.16
N GLU A 33 -20.03 5.01 9.37
CA GLU A 33 -18.70 4.80 9.93
C GLU A 33 -18.43 3.29 9.94
N LYS A 34 -17.51 2.85 9.08
CA LYS A 34 -17.14 1.44 8.99
C LYS A 34 -16.17 1.11 10.12
N ILE A 35 -16.71 0.76 11.28
CA ILE A 35 -15.90 0.24 12.40
C ILE A 35 -15.31 -1.11 11.97
N ILE A 36 -13.99 -1.25 12.06
CA ILE A 36 -13.30 -2.49 11.71
C ILE A 36 -13.26 -3.41 12.94
N HIS A 37 -13.82 -4.61 12.82
CA HIS A 37 -13.69 -5.67 13.83
C HIS A 37 -12.61 -6.67 13.40
N LEU A 38 -11.48 -6.69 14.11
CA LEU A 38 -10.33 -7.56 13.78
C LEU A 38 -10.66 -9.05 13.80
N ASP A 39 -11.56 -9.48 14.70
CA ASP A 39 -11.95 -10.88 14.88
C ASP A 39 -12.68 -11.44 13.65
N ASP A 40 -13.31 -10.56 12.87
CA ASP A 40 -14.07 -10.93 11.67
C ASP A 40 -13.20 -10.98 10.41
N ILE A 41 -11.97 -10.45 10.44
CA ILE A 41 -11.07 -10.43 9.28
C ILE A 41 -10.45 -11.82 9.09
N THR A 42 -10.80 -12.47 7.98
CA THR A 42 -10.20 -13.73 7.56
C THR A 42 -9.05 -13.51 6.57
N ALA A 43 -8.24 -14.56 6.35
CA ALA A 43 -7.22 -14.58 5.31
C ALA A 43 -7.81 -14.33 3.90
N SER A 44 -9.04 -14.79 3.65
CA SER A 44 -9.72 -14.56 2.37
C SER A 44 -10.03 -13.08 2.18
N ASP A 45 -10.51 -12.41 3.23
CA ASP A 45 -10.85 -10.99 3.18
C ASP A 45 -9.61 -10.13 2.92
N ILE A 46 -8.48 -10.49 3.53
CA ILE A 46 -7.18 -9.83 3.28
C ILE A 46 -6.79 -10.02 1.81
N PHE A 47 -6.87 -11.24 1.29
CA PHE A 47 -6.49 -11.54 -0.09
C PHE A 47 -7.37 -10.79 -1.11
N GLU A 48 -8.69 -10.78 -0.89
CA GLU A 48 -9.64 -10.01 -1.71
C GLU A 48 -9.38 -8.51 -1.64
N GLY A 49 -9.08 -8.00 -0.45
CA GLY A 49 -8.69 -6.60 -0.24
C GLY A 49 -7.42 -6.22 -0.99
N VAL A 50 -6.40 -7.08 -0.99
CA VAL A 50 -5.14 -6.85 -1.73
C VAL A 50 -5.39 -6.78 -3.23
N LEU A 51 -6.33 -7.55 -3.78
CA LEU A 51 -6.61 -7.57 -5.22
C LEU A 51 -7.58 -6.48 -5.68
N LYS A 52 -8.19 -5.74 -4.74
CA LYS A 52 -9.12 -4.65 -5.06
C LYS A 52 -8.41 -3.53 -5.80
N LYS A 53 -9.06 -3.00 -6.83
CA LYS A 53 -8.55 -1.90 -7.65
C LYS A 53 -9.27 -0.59 -7.32
N THR A 54 -8.55 0.52 -7.42
CA THR A 54 -9.10 1.88 -7.40
C THR A 54 -9.81 2.18 -8.71
N GLU A 55 -10.51 3.32 -8.79
CA GLU A 55 -11.14 3.77 -10.04
C GLU A 55 -10.13 3.96 -11.18
N ASP A 56 -8.89 4.33 -10.83
CA ASP A 56 -7.78 4.52 -11.78
C ASP A 56 -7.11 3.19 -12.20
N GLY A 57 -7.52 2.06 -11.61
CA GLY A 57 -7.03 0.72 -11.93
C GLY A 57 -5.79 0.29 -11.14
N ASP A 58 -5.33 1.10 -10.20
CA ASP A 58 -4.23 0.76 -9.28
C ASP A 58 -4.70 -0.11 -8.13
N THR A 59 -3.77 -0.75 -7.44
CA THR A 59 -4.12 -1.56 -6.27
C THR A 59 -4.46 -0.69 -5.07
N ALA A 60 -5.59 -0.98 -4.40
CA ALA A 60 -6.02 -0.29 -3.18
C ALA A 60 -5.33 -0.85 -1.93
N CYS A 61 -4.00 -0.88 -1.95
CA CYS A 61 -3.17 -1.53 -0.95
C CYS A 61 -1.90 -0.72 -0.68
N MET A 62 -1.53 -0.59 0.59
CA MET A 62 -0.18 -0.18 0.96
C MET A 62 0.79 -1.34 0.71
N ILE A 63 1.87 -1.07 0.00
CA ILE A 63 2.90 -2.05 -0.37
C ILE A 63 4.18 -1.63 0.34
N MET A 64 4.82 -2.56 1.05
CA MET A 64 6.12 -2.29 1.69
C MET A 64 7.10 -3.40 1.35
N CYS A 65 8.26 -3.01 0.82
CA CYS A 65 9.36 -3.92 0.54
C CYS A 65 10.49 -3.67 1.52
N THR A 66 10.95 -4.68 2.26
CA THR A 66 12.01 -4.50 3.25
C THR A 66 13.08 -5.57 3.14
N LEU A 67 14.35 -5.16 3.05
CA LEU A 67 15.50 -6.04 3.21
C LEU A 67 16.08 -5.87 4.62
N GLU A 68 16.09 -6.95 5.39
CA GLU A 68 16.51 -6.97 6.79
C GLU A 68 17.73 -7.89 7.02
N LYS A 69 18.50 -7.59 8.06
CA LYS A 69 19.59 -8.45 8.54
C LYS A 69 19.37 -8.78 10.00
N TYR A 70 19.17 -10.05 10.30
CA TYR A 70 19.02 -10.55 11.66
C TYR A 70 20.37 -11.02 12.18
N LYS A 71 20.91 -10.32 13.17
CA LYS A 71 22.14 -10.75 13.83
C LYS A 71 21.89 -12.03 14.61
N LEU A 72 22.74 -13.03 14.36
CA LEU A 72 22.75 -14.27 15.12
C LEU A 72 23.41 -14.03 16.49
N MET A 73 22.72 -14.44 17.54
CA MET A 73 23.20 -14.42 18.92
C MET A 73 23.38 -15.85 19.40
N GLU A 74 24.50 -16.11 20.07
CA GLU A 74 24.81 -17.41 20.66
C GLU A 74 24.21 -17.49 22.07
N ASP A 75 23.33 -18.46 22.29
CA ASP A 75 22.97 -18.93 23.63
C ASP A 75 24.01 -19.96 24.07
N LYS A 76 24.97 -19.53 24.90
CA LYS A 76 26.04 -20.40 25.41
C LYS A 76 25.57 -21.46 26.40
N GLU A 77 24.38 -21.30 26.99
CA GLU A 77 23.83 -22.28 27.93
C GLU A 77 23.11 -23.41 27.18
N LYS A 78 22.45 -23.08 26.07
CA LYS A 78 21.76 -24.06 25.21
C LYS A 78 22.61 -24.56 24.03
N ASN A 79 23.76 -23.94 23.79
CA ASN A 79 24.62 -24.22 22.66
C ASN A 79 23.88 -24.05 21.30
N GLU A 80 23.00 -23.05 21.24
CA GLU A 80 22.12 -22.74 20.11
C GLU A 80 22.34 -21.30 19.63
N PHE A 81 22.13 -21.03 18.34
CA PHE A 81 22.11 -19.66 17.82
C PHE A 81 20.67 -19.23 17.55
N PHE A 82 20.33 -17.99 17.92
CA PHE A 82 19.02 -17.41 17.66
C PHE A 82 19.13 -15.99 17.08
N ALA A 83 18.21 -15.63 16.21
CA ALA A 83 18.12 -14.28 15.64
C ALA A 83 17.46 -13.34 16.66
N ASN A 84 18.15 -12.29 17.12
CA ASN A 84 17.60 -11.41 18.17
C ASN A 84 17.79 -9.89 17.90
N ARG A 85 18.48 -9.49 16.83
CA ARG A 85 18.66 -8.06 16.54
C ARG A 85 18.63 -7.74 15.05
N LYS A 86 17.55 -7.06 14.62
CA LYS A 86 17.43 -6.43 13.31
C LYS A 86 18.45 -5.30 13.21
N THR A 87 19.41 -5.43 12.30
CA THR A 87 20.47 -4.45 12.11
C THR A 87 20.46 -3.99 10.65
N ILE A 88 19.55 -3.05 10.38
CA ILE A 88 19.44 -2.14 9.22
C ILE A 88 18.62 -2.65 8.01
N SER A 89 17.57 -1.87 7.70
CA SER A 89 16.87 -1.72 6.40
C SER A 89 17.70 -0.78 5.52
N THR A 90 17.97 -1.17 4.27
CA THR A 90 18.75 -0.36 3.31
C THR A 90 17.96 0.82 2.73
N GLN A 91 16.64 0.68 2.69
CA GLN A 91 15.57 1.63 2.39
C GLN A 91 14.30 0.76 2.39
N THR A 92 13.12 1.32 2.65
CA THR A 92 11.87 0.55 2.52
C THR A 92 11.11 1.19 1.37
N PRO A 93 11.20 0.66 0.14
CA PRO A 93 10.34 1.08 -0.94
C PRO A 93 8.89 0.88 -0.52
N GLU A 94 8.11 1.92 -0.72
CA GLU A 94 6.67 1.96 -0.50
C GLU A 94 6.02 2.27 -1.85
N PRO A 95 5.93 1.28 -2.77
CA PRO A 95 5.38 1.51 -4.09
C PRO A 95 3.96 2.06 -4.02
N GLU A 96 3.74 3.15 -4.77
CA GLU A 96 2.42 3.74 -5.01
C GLU A 96 2.03 3.53 -6.47
N PHE A 97 0.74 3.65 -6.79
CA PHE A 97 0.23 3.56 -8.18
C PHE A 97 0.70 2.29 -8.91
N THR A 98 0.66 1.17 -8.19
CA THR A 98 1.16 -0.13 -8.65
C THR A 98 0.01 -1.12 -8.78
N ASP A 99 0.05 -1.91 -9.83
CA ASP A 99 -0.91 -2.97 -10.09
C ASP A 99 -0.34 -4.32 -9.61
N ILE A 100 -1.06 -4.98 -8.71
CA ILE A 100 -0.66 -6.24 -8.09
C ILE A 100 -1.50 -7.40 -8.61
N ASP A 101 -0.83 -8.48 -8.99
CA ASP A 101 -1.45 -9.80 -9.18
C ASP A 101 -0.79 -10.83 -8.26
N ILE A 102 -1.60 -11.72 -7.69
CA ILE A 102 -1.12 -12.83 -6.87
C ILE A 102 -1.73 -14.12 -7.39
N TYR A 103 -0.89 -15.10 -7.70
CA TYR A 103 -1.35 -16.39 -8.20
C TYR A 103 -0.41 -17.52 -7.80
N ALA A 104 -0.96 -18.72 -7.65
CA ALA A 104 -0.17 -19.92 -7.43
C ALA A 104 0.42 -20.40 -8.77
N LEU A 105 1.75 -20.56 -8.83
CA LEU A 105 2.43 -21.20 -9.95
C LEU A 105 2.39 -22.73 -9.82
N SER A 106 2.43 -23.22 -8.58
CA SER A 106 2.22 -24.61 -8.19
C SER A 106 1.65 -24.65 -6.76
N ASP A 107 1.36 -25.85 -6.24
CA ASP A 107 0.85 -26.03 -4.87
C ASP A 107 1.80 -25.46 -3.79
N ASP A 108 3.10 -25.41 -4.09
CA ASP A 108 4.15 -24.99 -3.15
C ASP A 108 4.73 -23.60 -3.44
N VAL A 109 4.32 -22.95 -4.55
CA VAL A 109 4.95 -21.70 -5.01
C VAL A 109 3.89 -20.69 -5.42
N TRP A 110 3.97 -19.51 -4.80
CA TRP A 110 3.20 -18.32 -5.13
C TRP A 110 4.05 -17.34 -5.93
N VAL A 111 3.39 -16.61 -6.82
CA VAL A 111 3.95 -15.48 -7.55
C VAL A 111 3.21 -14.23 -7.10
N VAL A 112 3.97 -13.23 -6.70
CA VAL A 112 3.48 -11.86 -6.56
C VAL A 112 4.06 -11.04 -7.70
N SER A 113 3.17 -10.45 -8.49
CA SER A 113 3.49 -9.56 -9.59
C SER A 113 3.28 -8.11 -9.15
N LEU A 114 4.30 -7.26 -9.33
CA LEU A 114 4.17 -5.82 -9.17
C LEU A 114 4.39 -5.17 -10.54
N MET A 115 3.36 -4.51 -11.06
CA MET A 115 3.33 -3.92 -12.40
C MET A 115 3.19 -2.41 -12.33
N PHE A 116 4.04 -1.72 -13.10
CA PHE A 116 4.20 -0.28 -13.14
C PHE A 116 4.02 0.24 -14.58
N ASP A 117 3.69 1.52 -14.71
CA ASP A 117 3.49 2.15 -16.03
C ASP A 117 4.79 2.43 -16.79
N SER A 118 5.94 2.35 -16.11
CA SER A 118 7.25 2.64 -16.68
C SER A 118 8.31 1.64 -16.24
N LYS A 119 9.15 1.21 -17.18
CA LYS A 119 10.37 0.43 -16.89
C LYS A 119 11.42 1.23 -16.10
N GLU A 120 11.30 2.55 -16.10
CA GLU A 120 12.20 3.49 -15.39
C GLU A 120 11.57 3.96 -14.07
N ASP A 121 10.47 3.33 -13.64
CA ASP A 121 9.86 3.63 -12.36
C ASP A 121 10.87 3.44 -11.22
N ALA A 122 10.96 4.43 -10.34
CA ALA A 122 11.94 4.44 -9.25
C ALA A 122 11.69 3.30 -8.26
N TYR A 123 10.42 2.97 -7.97
CA TYR A 123 10.08 1.87 -7.07
C TYR A 123 10.47 0.54 -7.68
N LEU A 124 10.22 0.33 -8.97
CA LEU A 124 10.65 -0.89 -9.67
C LEU A 124 12.18 -1.06 -9.59
N VAL A 125 12.93 0.01 -9.86
CA VAL A 125 14.40 -0.01 -9.78
C VAL A 125 14.89 -0.33 -8.36
N ASP A 126 14.29 0.30 -7.35
CA ASP A 126 14.68 0.09 -5.95
C ASP A 126 14.33 -1.34 -5.48
N ILE A 127 13.15 -1.85 -5.82
CA ILE A 127 12.75 -3.25 -5.53
C ILE A 127 13.72 -4.23 -6.16
N MET A 128 14.07 -4.03 -7.44
CA MET A 128 15.05 -4.86 -8.14
C MET A 128 16.42 -4.83 -7.48
N ASP A 129 16.91 -3.65 -7.09
CA ASP A 129 18.19 -3.52 -6.40
C ASP A 129 18.17 -4.27 -5.05
N GLN A 130 17.09 -4.15 -4.28
CA GLN A 130 16.95 -4.89 -3.02
C GLN A 130 16.92 -6.40 -3.19
N LEU A 131 16.20 -6.90 -4.19
CA LEU A 131 16.15 -8.33 -4.49
C LEU A 131 17.52 -8.84 -4.95
N ASN A 132 18.25 -8.06 -5.75
CA ASN A 132 19.64 -8.35 -6.12
C ASN A 132 20.55 -8.38 -4.89
N GLN A 133 20.42 -7.41 -3.99
CA GLN A 133 21.17 -7.36 -2.74
C GLN A 133 20.87 -8.59 -1.86
N HIS A 134 19.60 -8.94 -1.67
CA HIS A 134 19.18 -10.13 -0.93
C HIS A 134 19.80 -11.42 -1.49
N LYS A 135 19.66 -11.63 -2.81
CA LYS A 135 20.23 -12.77 -3.53
C LYS A 135 21.74 -12.86 -3.34
N ASN A 136 22.45 -11.74 -3.47
CA ASN A 136 23.90 -11.67 -3.26
C ASN A 136 24.30 -11.99 -1.81
N MET A 137 23.54 -11.53 -0.81
CA MET A 137 23.81 -11.86 0.60
C MET A 137 23.66 -13.36 0.85
N ILE A 138 22.57 -13.97 0.38
CA ILE A 138 22.33 -15.42 0.50
C ILE A 138 23.44 -16.21 -0.20
N MET A 139 23.80 -15.86 -1.43
CA MET A 139 24.87 -16.53 -2.18
C MET A 139 26.22 -16.42 -1.48
N ASN A 140 26.55 -15.26 -0.91
CA ASN A 140 27.80 -15.07 -0.16
C ASN A 140 27.85 -15.94 1.10
N ILE A 141 26.74 -16.06 1.83
CA ILE A 141 26.65 -16.95 3.00
C ILE A 141 26.84 -18.40 2.57
N ARG A 142 26.10 -18.86 1.55
CA ARG A 142 26.20 -20.24 1.02
C ARG A 142 27.62 -20.57 0.56
N ARG A 143 28.28 -19.65 -0.14
CA ARG A 143 29.68 -19.82 -0.56
C ARG A 143 30.62 -20.00 0.64
N ARG A 144 30.52 -19.14 1.66
CA ARG A 144 31.36 -19.23 2.86
C ARG A 144 31.12 -20.51 3.66
N MET A 145 29.87 -20.96 3.74
CA MET A 145 29.53 -22.26 4.36
C MET A 145 30.15 -23.43 3.58
N ALA A 146 30.17 -23.38 2.25
CA ALA A 146 30.81 -24.41 1.43
C ALA A 146 32.36 -24.37 1.48
N GLU A 147 32.95 -23.21 1.73
CA GLU A 147 34.41 -23.03 1.85
C GLU A 147 34.95 -23.38 3.25
N ASN A 148 34.11 -23.33 4.29
CA ASN A 148 34.49 -23.59 5.67
C ASN A 148 33.33 -24.19 6.46
N ASP A 149 33.43 -25.48 6.79
CA ASP A 149 32.43 -26.23 7.56
C ASP A 149 32.15 -25.65 8.96
N ASN A 150 33.08 -24.86 9.51
CA ASN A 150 32.92 -24.17 10.81
C ASN A 150 32.45 -22.71 10.65
N TYR A 151 32.09 -22.27 9.45
CA TYR A 151 31.61 -20.91 9.24
C TYR A 151 30.20 -20.75 9.84
N THR A 152 30.08 -19.82 10.79
CA THR A 152 28.79 -19.36 11.30
C THR A 152 28.48 -17.99 10.68
N PRO A 153 27.33 -17.81 10.00
CA PRO A 153 26.94 -16.51 9.47
C PRO A 153 26.82 -15.47 10.60
N GLU A 154 27.23 -14.23 10.33
CA GLU A 154 27.07 -13.13 11.30
C GLU A 154 25.63 -12.62 11.35
N TYR A 155 24.89 -12.83 10.26
CA TYR A 155 23.50 -12.45 10.12
C TYR A 155 22.76 -13.40 9.17
N ILE A 156 21.44 -13.40 9.28
CA ILE A 156 20.50 -14.00 8.33
C ILE A 156 19.83 -12.84 7.58
N PRO A 157 20.00 -12.71 6.25
CA PRO A 157 19.24 -11.75 5.46
C PRO A 157 17.80 -12.24 5.33
N ARG A 158 16.83 -11.33 5.39
CA ARG A 158 15.42 -11.59 5.16
C ARG A 158 14.87 -10.54 4.21
N TYR A 159 14.11 -10.95 3.22
CA TYR A 159 13.36 -10.03 2.37
C TYR A 159 11.88 -10.18 2.70
N LEU A 160 11.18 -9.07 2.92
CA LEU A 160 9.75 -9.05 3.22
C LEU A 160 9.03 -8.19 2.19
N LEU A 161 7.94 -8.72 1.65
CA LEU A 161 6.95 -7.98 0.88
C LEU A 161 5.65 -8.02 1.66
N THR A 162 5.23 -6.87 2.20
CA THR A 162 4.00 -6.74 2.97
C THR A 162 2.96 -5.97 2.17
N LEU A 163 1.77 -6.53 2.08
CA LEU A 163 0.60 -5.99 1.40
C LEU A 163 -0.49 -5.75 2.44
N ALA A 164 -0.80 -4.49 2.72
CA ALA A 164 -1.82 -4.08 3.67
C ALA A 164 -2.96 -3.34 2.95
N PRO A 165 -4.12 -3.98 2.72
CA PRO A 165 -5.25 -3.34 2.07
C PRO A 165 -5.73 -2.09 2.82
N TYR A 166 -6.05 -1.02 2.11
CA TYR A 166 -6.53 0.21 2.74
C TYR A 166 -7.89 0.04 3.43
N ASP A 167 -8.71 -0.90 2.96
CA ASP A 167 -10.00 -1.26 3.57
C ASP A 167 -9.89 -1.70 5.04
N PHE A 168 -8.68 -2.08 5.50
CA PHE A 168 -8.40 -2.47 6.89
C PHE A 168 -7.52 -1.46 7.63
N GLY A 169 -7.20 -0.30 7.06
CA GLY A 169 -6.44 0.76 7.75
C GLY A 169 -5.06 0.33 8.27
N GLY A 170 -4.43 -0.68 7.65
CA GLY A 170 -3.15 -1.24 8.11
C GLY A 170 -3.26 -2.23 9.29
N LEU A 171 -4.48 -2.55 9.74
CA LEU A 171 -4.72 -3.49 10.85
C LEU A 171 -4.63 -4.96 10.42
N ALA A 172 -4.59 -5.23 9.13
CA ALA A 172 -4.41 -6.58 8.60
C ALA A 172 -3.52 -6.53 7.36
N SER A 173 -2.69 -7.57 7.19
CA SER A 173 -1.74 -7.64 6.09
C SER A 173 -1.47 -9.07 5.63
N LEU A 174 -1.01 -9.16 4.40
CA LEU A 174 -0.45 -10.35 3.79
C LEU A 174 1.06 -10.11 3.61
N THR A 175 1.88 -10.91 4.26
CA THR A 175 3.34 -10.80 4.22
C THR A 175 3.95 -12.02 3.53
N PHE A 176 4.77 -11.78 2.52
CA PHE A 176 5.61 -12.78 1.87
C PHE A 176 7.07 -12.60 2.29
N MET A 177 7.75 -13.70 2.56
CA MET A 177 9.14 -13.69 3.05
C MET A 177 10.09 -14.51 2.19
N ASP A 178 11.35 -14.09 2.11
CA ASP A 178 12.47 -14.85 1.54
C ASP A 178 12.15 -15.45 0.17
N PRO A 179 12.17 -14.62 -0.89
CA PRO A 179 11.82 -15.07 -2.23
C PRO A 179 12.79 -16.14 -2.73
N LEU A 180 12.22 -17.11 -3.46
CA LEU A 180 12.94 -18.19 -4.13
C LEU A 180 13.75 -17.66 -5.31
N ASP A 181 13.12 -16.84 -6.15
CA ASP A 181 13.72 -16.11 -7.26
C ASP A 181 12.82 -14.94 -7.69
N TYR A 182 13.26 -14.17 -8.66
CA TYR A 182 12.47 -13.11 -9.30
C TYR A 182 12.92 -12.88 -10.74
N PHE A 183 12.02 -12.36 -11.57
CA PHE A 183 12.31 -12.02 -12.95
C PHE A 183 11.46 -10.83 -13.43
N ASN A 184 11.99 -10.10 -14.41
CA ASN A 184 11.28 -8.97 -14.99
C ASN A 184 10.01 -9.45 -15.71
N ALA A 185 8.95 -8.68 -15.57
CA ALA A 185 7.68 -8.86 -16.24
C ALA A 185 7.46 -7.71 -17.23
N GLU A 186 6.88 -8.02 -18.39
CA GLU A 186 6.45 -7.03 -19.37
C GLU A 186 5.07 -7.43 -19.88
N ASP A 187 4.09 -6.54 -19.69
CA ASP A 187 2.78 -6.65 -20.32
C ASP A 187 2.76 -5.75 -21.55
N PHE A 188 2.88 -6.38 -22.72
CA PHE A 188 2.91 -5.68 -24.00
C PHE A 188 1.57 -5.07 -24.38
N GLU A 189 0.46 -5.63 -23.91
CA GLU A 189 -0.89 -5.17 -24.27
C GLU A 189 -1.21 -3.87 -23.54
N ASN A 190 -0.93 -3.84 -22.23
CA ASN A 190 -1.18 -2.67 -21.38
C ASN A 190 0.04 -1.75 -21.24
N LYS A 191 1.18 -2.11 -21.88
CA LYS A 191 2.46 -1.40 -21.79
C LYS A 191 2.96 -1.23 -20.35
N LYS A 192 2.70 -2.22 -19.49
CA LYS A 192 3.18 -2.22 -18.12
C LYS A 192 4.49 -3.00 -18.02
N TYR A 193 5.33 -2.59 -17.08
CA TYR A 193 6.63 -3.18 -16.79
C TYR A 193 6.67 -3.50 -15.32
N GLY A 194 7.27 -4.63 -14.95
CA GLY A 194 7.18 -5.07 -13.58
C GLY A 194 8.14 -6.16 -13.22
N ILE A 195 7.80 -6.81 -12.12
CA ILE A 195 8.58 -7.89 -11.55
C ILE A 195 7.66 -8.98 -11.03
N HIS A 196 8.01 -10.22 -11.36
CA HIS A 196 7.43 -11.41 -10.75
C HIS A 196 8.39 -11.92 -9.68
N ILE A 197 7.89 -12.04 -8.46
CA ILE A 197 8.65 -12.52 -7.30
C ILE A 197 8.04 -13.84 -6.84
N LEU A 198 8.86 -14.88 -6.73
CA LEU A 198 8.43 -16.22 -6.37
C LEU A 198 8.65 -16.46 -4.89
N PHE A 199 7.64 -16.95 -4.19
CA PHE A 199 7.69 -17.29 -2.78
C PHE A 199 7.23 -18.72 -2.56
N ALA A 200 7.83 -19.41 -1.58
CA ALA A 200 7.29 -20.68 -1.11
C ALA A 200 6.00 -20.44 -0.33
N THR A 201 5.02 -21.35 -0.42
CA THR A 201 3.76 -21.27 0.32
C THR A 201 3.98 -21.11 1.83
N ASP A 202 4.98 -21.80 2.38
CA ASP A 202 5.32 -21.72 3.82
C ASP A 202 5.86 -20.35 4.26
N ASN A 203 6.23 -19.48 3.32
CA ASN A 203 6.73 -18.13 3.60
C ASN A 203 5.65 -17.04 3.44
N MET A 204 4.39 -17.43 3.28
CA MET A 204 3.25 -16.54 3.21
C MET A 204 2.53 -16.54 4.57
N THR A 205 2.32 -15.36 5.15
CA THR A 205 1.66 -15.20 6.44
C THR A 205 0.57 -14.13 6.37
N PHE A 206 -0.56 -14.40 7.00
CA PHE A 206 -1.60 -13.41 7.27
C PHE A 206 -1.43 -12.89 8.69
N GLU A 207 -1.31 -11.57 8.82
CA GLU A 207 -1.08 -10.91 10.09
C GLU A 207 -2.24 -9.96 10.38
N ARG A 208 -2.61 -9.89 11.66
CA ARG A 208 -3.57 -8.92 12.19
C ARG A 208 -2.87 -8.15 13.30
N ALA A 209 -3.17 -6.87 13.41
CA ALA A 209 -2.68 -6.04 14.50
C ALA A 209 -3.13 -6.63 15.84
N ASP A 210 -2.25 -6.58 16.84
CA ASP A 210 -2.61 -6.89 18.22
C ASP A 210 -3.08 -5.58 18.86
N ALA A 211 -4.35 -5.25 18.64
CA ALA A 211 -4.99 -4.03 19.13
C ALA A 211 -6.39 -4.34 19.68
N THR A 212 -6.77 -3.67 20.76
CA THR A 212 -8.11 -3.75 21.34
C THR A 212 -9.13 -2.96 20.50
N GLU A 213 -10.42 -3.27 20.62
CA GLU A 213 -11.47 -2.52 19.91
C GLU A 213 -11.46 -1.01 20.24
N GLU A 214 -11.13 -0.64 21.49
CA GLU A 214 -11.02 0.77 21.89
C GLU A 214 -9.85 1.46 21.17
N GLU A 215 -8.68 0.81 21.10
CA GLU A 215 -7.52 1.33 20.36
C GLU A 215 -7.80 1.45 18.86
N ILE A 216 -8.56 0.51 18.28
CA ILE A 216 -8.96 0.57 16.87
C ILE A 216 -9.86 1.77 16.62
N VAL A 217 -10.89 1.97 17.44
CA VAL A 217 -11.80 3.11 17.30
C VAL A 217 -11.05 4.44 17.41
N ASP A 218 -10.13 4.56 18.37
CA ASP A 218 -9.29 5.75 18.52
C ASP A 218 -8.41 5.99 17.28
N MET A 219 -7.76 4.95 16.75
CA MET A 219 -6.95 5.03 15.52
C MET A 219 -7.80 5.43 14.31
N GLN A 220 -8.98 4.84 14.13
CA GLN A 220 -9.87 5.15 13.02
C GLN A 220 -10.34 6.61 13.08
N ALA A 221 -10.73 7.09 14.27
CA ALA A 221 -11.16 8.48 14.46
C ALA A 221 -10.04 9.50 14.19
N GLU A 222 -8.77 9.14 14.46
CA GLU A 222 -7.63 10.00 14.14
C GLU A 222 -7.33 10.03 12.64
N ILE A 223 -7.38 8.87 11.95
CA ILE A 223 -7.24 8.79 10.49
C ILE A 223 -8.30 9.64 9.79
N GLU A 224 -9.57 9.51 10.18
CA GLU A 224 -10.68 10.28 9.61
C GLU A 224 -10.48 11.78 9.79
N ARG A 225 -9.99 12.21 10.96
CA ARG A 225 -9.67 13.62 11.24
C ARG A 225 -8.54 14.13 10.33
N GLU A 226 -7.48 13.36 10.15
CA GLU A 226 -6.39 13.73 9.24
C GLU A 226 -6.85 13.83 7.79
N GLU A 227 -7.69 12.90 7.33
CA GLU A 227 -8.27 12.95 5.98
C GLU A 227 -9.17 14.17 5.80
N GLU A 228 -9.98 14.51 6.80
CA GLU A 228 -10.83 15.69 6.77
C GLU A 228 -10.00 16.99 6.74
N GLU A 229 -8.91 17.06 7.50
CA GLU A 229 -7.97 18.17 7.44
C GLU A 229 -7.29 18.29 6.06
N LYS A 230 -6.86 17.17 5.47
CA LYS A 230 -6.31 17.13 4.11
C LYS A 230 -7.32 17.63 3.08
N ARG A 231 -8.56 17.11 3.09
CA ARG A 231 -9.66 17.55 2.20
C ARG A 231 -9.92 19.05 2.34
N ASN A 232 -9.95 19.56 3.56
CA ASN A 232 -10.16 20.98 3.84
C ASN A 232 -8.99 21.87 3.37
N MET A 233 -7.75 21.37 3.42
CA MET A 233 -6.58 22.06 2.87
C MET A 233 -6.59 22.08 1.35
N THR A 234 -6.93 20.96 0.69
CA THR A 234 -7.03 20.88 -0.77
C THR A 234 -8.12 21.82 -1.30
N PHE A 235 -9.28 21.86 -0.65
CA PHE A 235 -10.39 22.74 -1.02
C PHE A 235 -10.03 24.23 -0.91
N ARG A 236 -9.22 24.61 0.09
CA ARG A 236 -8.73 25.99 0.25
C ARG A 236 -7.64 26.38 -0.74
N SER A 237 -6.93 25.42 -1.33
CA SER A 237 -5.89 25.69 -2.33
C SER A 237 -6.42 25.86 -3.76
N SER A 238 -7.69 25.50 -3.99
CA SER A 238 -8.37 25.57 -5.28
C SER A 238 -9.14 26.89 -5.53
N PHE A 239 -9.01 27.87 -4.62
CA PHE A 239 -9.59 29.22 -4.76
C PHE A 239 -8.55 30.29 -5.05
#